data_AF-A0A6I9YM90-F1
#
_entry.id   AF-A0A6I9YM90-F1
#
_cell.length_a   1.000
_cell.length_b   1.000
_cell.length_c   1.000
_cell.angle_alpha   90.00
_cell.angle_beta   90.00
_cell.angle_gamma   90.00
#
_symmetry.space_group_name_H-M   'P 1'
#
loop_
_entity.id
_entity.type
_entity.pdbx_description
1 polymer ?
#
loop_
_entity_poly.entity_id
_entity_poly.type
_entity_poly.pdbx_seq_one_letter_code
_entity_poly.pdbx_strand_id
1 'polypeptide(L)'
;MISPPSPLDRVNDSILFVNDVDVREVTHSTAVEALKEAGSIVRLYVMRRKPLAEKVMEIKLIKGPKGLGFSIAGGVGNQHIPGDNSIYVTKIIEGGAAHKDARLQIGDKILAVNNVGLEDVMHEDAVAALKNTFDVVFLKVAKPTTLDLNDSYAPPDLTSSYSH
;
A
#
# COMPACT_ATOMS: atom_id res chain seq x y z
N MET A 1 2.01 14.99 -29.74
CA MET A 1 1.52 15.36 -28.40
C MET A 1 1.13 14.07 -27.71
N ILE A 2 1.86 13.68 -26.67
CA ILE A 2 1.57 12.45 -25.93
C ILE A 2 0.42 12.81 -24.98
N SER A 3 -0.70 12.11 -25.08
CA SER A 3 -1.83 12.27 -24.17
C SER A 3 -1.34 12.12 -22.72
N PRO A 4 -1.82 12.93 -21.77
CA PRO A 4 -1.47 12.72 -20.37
C PRO A 4 -1.86 11.29 -19.96
N PRO A 5 -1.04 10.58 -19.15
CA PRO A 5 -1.40 9.26 -18.66
C PRO A 5 -2.75 9.34 -17.94
N SER A 6 -3.58 8.34 -18.15
CA SER A 6 -4.91 8.31 -17.56
C SER A 6 -4.78 8.29 -16.03
N PRO A 7 -5.66 8.97 -15.27
CA PRO A 7 -5.57 9.03 -13.80
C PRO A 7 -5.76 7.67 -13.10
N LEU A 8 -5.80 6.59 -13.88
CA LEU A 8 -6.03 5.23 -13.46
C LEU A 8 -4.80 4.33 -13.63
N ASP A 9 -3.72 4.81 -14.23
CA ASP A 9 -2.45 4.08 -14.32
C ASP A 9 -1.69 4.35 -13.02
N ARG A 10 -1.81 3.44 -12.06
CA ARG A 10 -1.16 3.57 -10.77
C ARG A 10 0.24 2.97 -10.86
N VAL A 11 1.22 3.63 -10.23
CA VAL A 11 2.51 3.01 -9.97
C VAL A 11 2.25 1.68 -9.24
N ASN A 12 2.82 0.58 -9.73
CA ASN A 12 2.63 -0.81 -9.29
C ASN A 12 1.45 -1.60 -9.88
N ASP A 13 0.81 -1.13 -10.95
CA ASP A 13 -0.05 -2.00 -11.77
C ASP A 13 0.81 -2.99 -12.59
N SER A 14 0.34 -4.23 -12.73
CA SER A 14 1.03 -5.26 -13.52
C SER A 14 0.41 -5.29 -14.92
N ILE A 15 1.21 -5.04 -15.96
CA ILE A 15 0.78 -5.24 -17.34
C ILE A 15 0.69 -6.76 -17.56
N LEU A 16 -0.48 -7.23 -17.96
CA LEU A 16 -0.73 -8.64 -18.29
C LEU A 16 -0.60 -8.86 -19.80
N PHE A 17 -1.11 -7.93 -20.60
CA PHE A 17 -1.05 -8.02 -22.06
C PHE A 17 -0.75 -6.66 -22.70
N VAL A 18 0.02 -6.72 -23.79
CA VAL A 18 0.25 -5.61 -24.73
C VAL A 18 -0.34 -6.02 -26.07
N ASN A 19 -1.45 -5.39 -26.46
CA ASN A 19 -2.31 -5.86 -27.54
C ASN A 19 -2.69 -7.34 -27.32
N ASP A 20 -2.23 -8.23 -28.20
CA ASP A 20 -2.50 -9.68 -28.14
C ASP A 20 -1.33 -10.48 -27.54
N VAL A 21 -0.26 -9.81 -27.08
CA VAL A 21 0.92 -10.45 -26.49
C VAL A 21 0.78 -10.55 -24.97
N ASP A 22 0.83 -11.77 -24.43
CA ASP A 22 0.93 -12.03 -22.99
C ASP A 22 2.33 -11.66 -22.47
N VAL A 23 2.39 -10.79 -21.46
CA VAL A 23 3.64 -10.29 -20.89
C VAL A 23 3.80 -10.62 -19.40
N ARG A 24 3.01 -11.55 -18.85
CA ARG A 24 3.04 -11.88 -17.41
C ARG A 24 4.36 -12.49 -16.95
N GLU A 25 4.90 -13.43 -17.73
CA GLU A 25 6.08 -14.25 -17.38
C GLU A 25 7.17 -14.16 -18.45
N VAL A 26 7.29 -12.99 -19.09
CA VAL A 26 8.26 -12.76 -20.16
C VAL A 26 9.50 -12.02 -19.64
N THR A 27 10.60 -12.10 -20.38
CA THR A 27 11.77 -11.28 -20.07
C THR A 27 11.47 -9.81 -20.33
N HIS A 28 12.23 -8.92 -19.69
CA HIS A 28 12.11 -7.48 -19.90
C HIS A 28 12.23 -7.09 -21.38
N SER A 29 13.12 -7.74 -22.14
CA SER A 29 13.31 -7.45 -23.56
C SER A 29 12.06 -7.77 -24.38
N THR A 30 11.41 -8.90 -24.11
CA THR A 30 10.17 -9.31 -24.80
C THR A 30 9.02 -8.35 -24.50
N ALA A 31 8.87 -7.90 -23.25
CA ALA A 31 7.85 -6.90 -22.91
C ALA A 31 8.12 -5.56 -23.64
N VAL A 32 9.38 -5.17 -23.76
CA VAL A 32 9.78 -3.94 -24.48
C VAL A 32 9.55 -4.09 -25.99
N GLU A 33 9.82 -5.25 -26.57
CA GLU A 33 9.55 -5.54 -27.99
C GLU A 33 8.05 -5.46 -28.28
N ALA A 34 7.21 -6.07 -27.45
CA ALA A 34 5.75 -6.00 -27.60
C ALA A 34 5.23 -4.54 -27.59
N LEU A 35 5.80 -3.68 -26.75
CA LEU A 35 5.47 -2.25 -26.73
C LEU A 35 5.97 -1.51 -27.97
N LYS A 36 7.15 -1.84 -28.48
CA LYS A 36 7.72 -1.24 -29.69
C LYS A 36 6.95 -1.62 -30.95
N GLU A 37 6.46 -2.85 -31.03
CA GLU A 37 5.73 -3.38 -32.18
C GLU A 37 4.23 -3.03 -32.17
N ALA A 38 3.71 -2.52 -31.05
CA ALA A 38 2.28 -2.21 -30.89
C ALA A 38 1.75 -1.10 -31.84
N GLY A 39 2.63 -0.36 -32.52
CA GLY A 39 2.25 0.70 -33.45
C GLY A 39 1.71 1.95 -32.76
N SER A 40 0.90 2.74 -33.45
CA SER A 40 0.42 4.03 -32.92
C SER A 40 -0.66 3.91 -31.83
N ILE A 41 -1.27 2.73 -31.68
CA ILE A 41 -2.33 2.48 -30.69
C ILE A 41 -1.96 1.22 -29.90
N VAL A 42 -1.78 1.37 -28.59
CA VAL A 42 -1.46 0.28 -27.68
C VAL A 42 -2.67 0.00 -26.80
N ARG A 43 -3.17 -1.24 -26.80
CA ARG A 43 -4.18 -1.73 -25.85
C ARG A 43 -3.48 -2.48 -24.74
N LEU A 44 -3.51 -1.93 -23.53
CA LEU A 44 -2.93 -2.58 -22.36
C LEU A 44 -4.03 -3.25 -21.54
N TYR A 45 -3.82 -4.51 -21.19
CA TYR A 45 -4.57 -5.15 -20.12
C TYR A 45 -3.71 -5.13 -18.88
N VAL A 46 -4.13 -4.36 -17.89
CA VAL A 46 -3.42 -4.22 -16.63
C VAL A 46 -4.21 -4.90 -15.51
N MET A 47 -3.52 -5.69 -14.70
CA MET A 47 -4.02 -6.07 -13.38
C MET A 47 -3.82 -4.87 -12.48
N ARG A 48 -4.90 -4.11 -12.30
CA ARG A 48 -4.90 -3.07 -11.29
C ARG A 48 -4.83 -3.72 -9.93
N ARG A 49 -3.88 -3.29 -9.11
CA ARG A 49 -4.02 -3.54 -7.67
C ARG A 49 -5.26 -2.79 -7.23
N LYS A 50 -6.34 -3.53 -6.92
CA LYS A 50 -7.41 -2.95 -6.09
C LYS A 50 -6.69 -2.35 -4.88
N PRO A 51 -6.90 -1.06 -4.55
CA PRO A 51 -6.51 -0.61 -3.22
C PRO A 51 -7.25 -1.55 -2.27
N LEU A 52 -6.47 -2.44 -1.65
CA LEU A 52 -7.00 -3.44 -0.75
C LEU A 52 -7.74 -2.63 0.32
N ALA A 53 -8.99 -2.99 0.60
CA ALA A 53 -9.73 -2.33 1.65
C ALA A 53 -8.97 -2.60 2.95
N GLU A 54 -8.13 -1.65 3.36
CA GLU A 54 -7.34 -1.79 4.59
C GLU A 54 -8.33 -2.01 5.72
N LYS A 55 -8.16 -3.11 6.45
CA LYS A 55 -9.02 -3.36 7.61
C LYS A 55 -8.61 -2.38 8.71
N VAL A 56 -9.44 -1.36 8.90
CA VAL A 56 -9.27 -0.37 9.95
C VAL A 56 -9.81 -0.91 11.27
N MET A 57 -9.06 -0.72 12.35
CA MET A 57 -9.49 -1.05 13.71
C MET A 57 -9.00 -0.01 14.72
N GLU A 58 -9.65 0.02 15.88
CA GLU A 58 -9.23 0.84 17.01
C GLU A 58 -8.60 -0.01 18.11
N ILE A 59 -7.46 0.43 18.62
CA ILE A 59 -6.71 -0.23 19.70
C ILE A 59 -6.57 0.76 20.84
N LYS A 60 -7.10 0.39 22.01
CA LYS A 60 -6.87 1.10 23.26
C LYS A 60 -5.65 0.47 23.96
N LEU A 61 -4.59 1.24 24.13
CA LEU A 61 -3.41 0.88 24.92
C LEU A 61 -3.35 1.69 26.21
N ILE A 62 -2.80 1.08 27.25
CA ILE A 62 -2.41 1.77 28.48
C ILE A 62 -0.88 1.81 28.50
N LYS A 63 -0.29 3.00 28.59
CA LYS A 63 1.16 3.18 28.65
C LYS A 63 1.73 2.40 29.83
N GLY A 64 2.76 1.62 29.54
CA GLY A 64 3.58 1.01 30.57
C GLY A 64 4.77 1.90 30.94
N PRO A 65 5.66 1.42 31.82
CA PRO A 65 6.90 2.11 32.18
C PRO A 65 7.82 2.42 30.98
N LYS A 66 7.68 1.66 29.89
CA LYS A 66 8.40 1.84 28.62
C LYS A 66 7.54 2.55 27.56
N GLY A 67 6.50 3.27 27.97
CA GLY A 67 5.53 3.90 27.08
C GLY A 67 4.63 2.87 26.37
N LEU A 68 4.35 3.11 25.09
CA LEU A 68 3.44 2.29 24.29
C LEU A 68 4.04 0.95 23.82
N GLY A 69 5.36 0.80 23.84
CA GLY A 69 6.01 -0.48 23.54
C GLY A 69 6.10 -0.83 22.05
N PHE A 70 6.18 0.16 21.15
CA PHE A 70 6.45 -0.06 19.73
C PHE A 70 7.29 1.08 19.14
N SER A 71 7.84 0.88 17.94
CA SER A 71 8.57 1.89 17.16
C SER A 71 7.86 2.18 15.84
N ILE A 72 8.04 3.40 15.33
CA ILE A 72 7.46 3.83 14.06
C ILE A 72 8.52 4.26 13.05
N ALA A 73 8.17 4.22 11.76
CA ALA A 73 8.88 4.87 10.65
C ALA A 73 7.87 5.45 9.67
N GLY A 74 8.32 6.25 8.69
CA GLY A 74 7.44 6.91 7.74
C GLY A 74 7.18 8.38 8.10
N GLY A 75 6.28 8.99 7.34
CA GLY A 75 6.02 10.42 7.38
C GLY A 75 6.56 11.13 6.14
N VAL A 76 6.05 12.32 5.88
CA VAL A 76 6.49 13.18 4.77
C VAL A 76 7.99 13.48 4.94
N GLY A 77 8.74 13.34 3.85
CA GLY A 77 10.20 13.54 3.86
C GLY A 77 11.02 12.43 4.52
N ASN A 78 10.38 11.41 5.11
CA ASN A 78 11.03 10.26 5.74
C ASN A 78 10.24 8.96 5.46
N GLN A 79 9.96 8.72 4.19
CA GLN A 79 9.14 7.60 3.74
C GLN A 79 9.76 6.25 4.12
N HIS A 80 8.98 5.39 4.77
CA HIS A 80 9.37 4.01 5.03
C HIS A 80 9.17 3.12 3.80
N ILE A 81 8.11 3.39 3.05
CA ILE A 81 7.80 2.75 1.77
C ILE A 81 7.86 3.84 0.69
N PRO A 82 8.63 3.65 -0.41
CA PRO A 82 8.73 4.64 -1.47
C PRO A 82 7.38 5.05 -2.03
N GLY A 83 7.12 6.36 -2.06
CA GLY A 83 5.86 6.93 -2.53
C GLY A 83 4.71 6.90 -1.52
N ASP A 84 4.95 6.45 -0.28
CA ASP A 84 3.94 6.40 0.77
C ASP A 84 4.41 7.15 2.02
N ASN A 85 3.68 8.21 2.37
CA ASN A 85 3.95 9.06 3.53
C ASN A 85 3.37 8.51 4.84
N SER A 86 2.71 7.35 4.84
CA SER A 86 2.06 6.78 6.01
C SER A 86 3.04 6.48 7.15
N ILE A 87 2.53 6.46 8.38
CA ILE A 87 3.27 6.07 9.59
C ILE A 87 3.09 4.57 9.83
N TYR A 88 4.19 3.83 9.90
CA TYR A 88 4.22 2.38 10.03
C TYR A 88 4.83 1.92 11.34
N VAL A 89 4.28 0.85 11.92
CA VAL A 89 4.91 0.13 13.03
C VAL A 89 6.08 -0.71 12.51
N THR A 90 7.28 -0.46 13.01
CA THR A 90 8.50 -1.17 12.59
C THR A 90 9.04 -2.15 13.63
N LYS A 91 8.61 -2.02 14.89
CA LYS A 91 9.04 -2.90 15.98
C LYS A 91 7.97 -2.97 17.05
N ILE A 92 7.77 -4.16 17.60
CA ILE A 92 7.04 -4.38 18.86
C ILE A 92 8.08 -4.70 19.94
N ILE A 93 8.00 -4.02 21.09
CA ILE A 93 8.92 -4.21 22.21
C ILE A 93 8.37 -5.31 23.12
N GLU A 94 9.12 -6.38 23.27
CA GLU A 94 8.78 -7.49 24.15
C GLU A 94 8.51 -7.03 25.60
N GLY A 95 7.43 -7.54 26.17
CA GLY A 95 6.92 -7.14 27.49
C GLY A 95 6.34 -5.72 27.56
N GLY A 96 6.35 -4.95 26.46
CA GLY A 96 5.73 -3.62 26.35
C GLY A 96 4.19 -3.66 26.28
N ALA A 97 3.56 -2.49 26.31
CA ALA A 97 2.10 -2.38 26.29
C ALA A 97 1.48 -2.98 25.02
N ALA A 98 1.99 -2.59 23.84
CA ALA A 98 1.54 -3.16 22.56
C ALA A 98 1.76 -4.69 22.47
N HIS A 99 2.90 -5.19 22.97
CA HIS A 99 3.17 -6.64 22.99
C HIS A 99 2.17 -7.41 23.87
N LYS A 100 1.88 -6.89 25.07
CA LYS A 100 0.92 -7.51 25.99
C LYS A 100 -0.52 -7.47 25.47
N ASP A 101 -0.89 -6.42 24.74
CA ASP A 101 -2.19 -6.29 24.09
C ASP A 101 -2.32 -7.19 22.84
N ALA A 102 -1.21 -7.45 22.14
CA ALA A 102 -1.06 -8.37 21.02
C ALA A 102 -1.86 -8.06 19.74
N ARG A 103 -2.69 -7.00 19.71
CA ARG A 103 -3.43 -6.61 18.51
C ARG A 103 -2.61 -5.80 17.51
N LEU A 104 -1.64 -5.00 17.98
CA LEU A 104 -0.76 -4.21 17.13
C LEU A 104 0.41 -5.07 16.62
N GLN A 105 0.70 -4.99 15.32
CA GLN A 105 1.72 -5.80 14.66
C GLN A 105 2.68 -4.92 13.83
N ILE A 106 3.87 -5.45 13.54
CA ILE A 106 4.81 -4.83 12.60
C ILE A 106 4.17 -4.77 11.22
N GLY A 107 4.31 -3.65 10.53
CA GLY A 107 3.69 -3.39 9.22
C GLY A 107 2.31 -2.73 9.31
N ASP A 108 1.71 -2.63 10.48
CA ASP A 108 0.47 -1.87 10.67
C ASP A 108 0.70 -0.38 10.39
N LYS A 109 -0.27 0.26 9.73
CA LYS A 109 -0.33 1.71 9.57
C LYS A 109 -1.01 2.35 10.77
N ILE A 110 -0.40 3.37 11.35
CA ILE A 110 -1.06 4.22 12.36
C ILE A 110 -1.73 5.38 11.64
N LEU A 111 -3.07 5.37 11.63
CA LEU A 111 -3.89 6.39 10.97
C LEU A 111 -4.18 7.57 11.90
N ALA A 112 -4.31 7.32 13.20
CA ALA A 112 -4.56 8.36 14.19
C ALA A 112 -4.09 7.95 15.59
N VAL A 113 -3.77 8.97 16.40
CA VAL A 113 -3.50 8.86 17.84
C VAL A 113 -4.51 9.74 18.58
N ASN A 114 -5.38 9.10 19.35
CA ASN A 114 -6.58 9.72 19.90
C ASN A 114 -7.38 10.41 18.79
N ASN A 115 -7.52 11.73 18.88
CA ASN A 115 -8.26 12.54 17.92
C ASN A 115 -7.35 13.21 16.86
N VAL A 116 -6.06 12.88 16.84
CA VAL A 116 -5.07 13.47 15.92
C VAL A 116 -4.82 12.50 14.77
N GLY A 117 -5.24 12.88 13.55
CA GLY A 117 -4.93 12.14 12.33
C GLY A 117 -3.46 12.24 11.95
N LEU A 118 -2.91 11.17 11.39
CA LEU A 118 -1.51 11.07 10.96
C LEU A 118 -1.36 10.94 9.43
N GLU A 119 -2.34 11.42 8.67
CA GLU A 119 -2.29 11.47 7.22
C GLU A 119 -1.33 12.59 6.77
N ASP A 120 -0.36 12.25 5.92
CA ASP A 120 0.62 13.19 5.34
C ASP A 120 1.31 14.11 6.36
N VAL A 121 1.58 13.59 7.56
CA VAL A 121 2.31 14.31 8.61
C VAL A 121 3.83 14.10 8.50
N MET A 122 4.61 15.04 9.05
CA MET A 122 6.05 14.80 9.23
C MET A 122 6.29 13.69 10.25
N HIS A 123 7.41 12.99 10.12
CA HIS A 123 7.78 11.94 11.07
C HIS A 123 7.79 12.45 12.52
N GLU A 124 8.34 13.65 12.72
CA GLU A 124 8.45 14.31 14.02
C GLU A 124 7.09 14.68 14.62
N ASP A 125 6.10 15.06 13.81
CA ASP A 125 4.73 15.32 14.27
C ASP A 125 4.04 14.04 14.75
N ALA A 126 4.23 12.92 14.05
CA ALA A 126 3.73 11.62 14.48
C ALA A 126 4.37 11.17 15.80
N VAL A 127 5.69 11.40 15.96
CA VAL A 127 6.40 11.13 17.22
C VAL A 127 5.87 12.02 18.34
N ALA A 128 5.64 13.31 18.08
CA ALA A 128 5.09 14.25 19.04
C ALA A 128 3.68 13.82 19.47
N ALA A 129 2.81 13.44 18.52
CA ALA A 129 1.47 12.94 18.79
C ALA A 129 1.48 11.69 19.68
N LEU A 130 2.38 10.73 19.44
CA LEU A 130 2.50 9.52 20.27
C LEU A 130 3.05 9.81 21.68
N LYS A 131 4.02 10.74 21.79
CA LYS A 131 4.63 11.12 23.07
C LYS A 131 3.68 11.96 23.92
N ASN A 132 2.98 12.92 23.32
CA ASN A 132 2.09 13.86 23.99
C ASN A 132 0.68 13.28 24.23
N THR A 133 0.65 12.14 24.89
CA THR A 133 -0.58 11.45 25.31
C THR A 133 -0.52 11.12 26.79
N PHE A 134 -1.70 10.98 27.41
CA PHE A 134 -1.83 10.46 28.76
C PHE A 134 -1.61 8.95 28.79
N ASP A 135 -1.92 8.32 29.94
CA ASP A 135 -1.73 6.88 30.13
C ASP A 135 -2.59 6.06 29.17
N VAL A 136 -3.83 6.49 28.90
CA VAL A 136 -4.71 5.82 27.95
C VAL A 136 -4.56 6.44 26.57
N VAL A 137 -4.29 5.61 25.57
CA VAL A 137 -4.10 6.02 24.18
C VAL A 137 -4.98 5.17 23.28
N PHE A 138 -5.73 5.83 22.40
CA PHE A 138 -6.48 5.18 21.34
C PHE A 138 -5.72 5.30 20.03
N LEU A 139 -5.46 4.19 19.36
CA LEU A 139 -4.83 4.15 18.05
C LEU A 139 -5.85 3.71 17.03
N LYS A 140 -6.01 4.47 15.95
CA LYS A 140 -6.69 3.99 14.75
C LYS A 140 -5.64 3.39 13.84
N VAL A 141 -5.78 2.13 13.48
CA VAL A 141 -4.76 1.40 12.71
C VAL A 141 -5.35 0.70 11.50
N ALA A 142 -4.59 0.65 10.40
CA ALA A 142 -4.92 -0.10 9.21
C ALA A 142 -4.00 -1.33 9.11
N LYS A 143 -4.61 -2.51 8.95
CA LYS A 143 -3.87 -3.76 8.77
C LYS A 143 -3.47 -3.94 7.30
N PRO A 144 -2.19 -4.27 7.00
CA PRO A 144 -1.81 -4.69 5.67
C PRO A 144 -2.60 -5.95 5.30
N THR A 145 -3.28 -5.94 4.16
CA THR A 145 -4.00 -7.12 3.67
C THR A 145 -3.01 -8.07 3.03
N THR A 146 -2.86 -9.27 3.57
CA THR A 146 -2.13 -10.35 2.92
C THR A 146 -2.87 -10.69 1.61
N LEU A 147 -2.14 -10.69 0.49
CA LEU A 147 -2.71 -10.97 -0.82
C LEU A 147 -3.15 -12.44 -0.90
N ASP A 148 -4.46 -12.68 -0.89
CA ASP A 148 -5.02 -13.90 -1.46
C ASP A 148 -4.96 -13.74 -2.99
N LEU A 149 -3.87 -14.20 -3.61
CA LEU A 149 -3.74 -14.30 -5.06
C LEU A 149 -4.68 -15.40 -5.56
N ASN A 150 -5.87 -15.01 -6.05
CA ASN A 150 -6.71 -15.93 -6.82
C ASN A 150 -6.29 -15.89 -8.29
N ASP A 151 -5.52 -16.90 -8.71
CA ASP A 151 -4.97 -17.09 -10.06
C ASP A 151 -6.02 -17.49 -11.13
N SER A 152 -7.27 -17.05 -11.00
CA SER A 152 -8.36 -17.47 -11.90
C SER A 152 -8.91 -16.31 -12.71
N TYR A 153 -8.11 -15.76 -13.63
CA TYR A 153 -8.65 -14.87 -14.67
C TYR A 153 -8.16 -15.28 -16.06
N ALA A 154 -9.08 -15.75 -16.89
CA ALA A 154 -8.90 -15.93 -18.33
C ALA A 154 -9.40 -14.65 -19.04
N PRO A 155 -8.59 -13.99 -19.87
CA PRO A 155 -9.04 -12.82 -20.61
C PRO A 155 -10.17 -13.19 -21.59
N PRO A 156 -11.13 -12.28 -21.83
CA PRO A 156 -12.16 -12.48 -22.85
C PRO A 156 -11.54 -12.52 -24.25
N ASP A 157 -11.93 -13.51 -25.05
CA ASP A 157 -11.49 -13.66 -26.44
C ASP A 157 -12.15 -12.56 -27.31
N LEU A 158 -11.36 -11.58 -27.74
CA LEU A 158 -11.82 -10.39 -28.48
C LEU A 158 -11.50 -10.44 -29.97
N THR A 159 -11.13 -11.61 -30.51
CA THR A 159 -10.82 -11.82 -31.93
C THR A 159 -12.02 -11.65 -32.88
N SER A 160 -13.23 -11.34 -32.37
CA SER A 160 -14.47 -11.44 -33.16
C SER A 160 -15.12 -10.13 -33.61
N SER A 161 -14.56 -8.94 -33.36
CA SER A 161 -15.32 -7.71 -33.65
C SER A 161 -14.51 -6.51 -34.12
N TYR A 162 -13.78 -6.62 -35.23
CA TYR A 162 -13.56 -5.48 -36.14
C TYR A 162 -13.33 -6.01 -37.57
N SER A 163 -14.39 -6.51 -38.19
CA SER A 163 -14.51 -6.52 -39.64
C SER A 163 -15.46 -5.40 -40.03
N HIS A 164 -14.91 -4.26 -40.45
CA HIS A 164 -15.53 -3.39 -41.43
C HIS A 164 -14.49 -2.46 -42.07
#